data_AF-A0A3R9QL52-F1
#
_entry.id   AF-A0A3R9QL52-F1
#
_cell.length_a   1.000
_cell.length_b   1.000
_cell.length_c   1.000
_cell.angle_alpha   90.00
_cell.angle_beta   90.00
_cell.angle_gamma   90.00
#
_symmetry.space_group_name_H-M   'P 1'
#
loop_
_entity.id
_entity.type
_entity.pdbx_description
1 polymer ?
#
loop_
_entity_poly.entity_id
_entity_poly.type
_entity_poly.pdbx_seq_one_letter_code
_entity_poly.pdbx_strand_id
1 'polypeptide(L)'
;MNDVQYASGDTSNEVLFRLEARHLTDSMNYRIIAQSESEVRDIQNAPAISMSYFLTESDQTKLLRTVSIYSQRGETSDQVRLLYMNDAAFSVWKAMGKEPTVIGSQHRPPSTAMLAFGIPFSE
;
A
#
# COMPACT_ATOMS: atom_id res chain seq x y z
N MET A 1 -27.82 46.56 17.46
CA MET A 1 -26.95 46.85 16.31
C MET A 1 -25.57 46.34 16.65
N ASN A 2 -25.20 45.17 16.15
CA ASN A 2 -23.83 44.65 16.15
C ASN A 2 -23.65 44.01 14.77
N ASP A 3 -22.86 44.67 13.94
CA ASP A 3 -22.47 44.24 12.60
C ASP A 3 -21.65 42.95 12.69
N VAL A 4 -22.16 41.88 12.09
CA VAL A 4 -21.34 40.72 11.75
C VAL A 4 -20.69 41.04 10.40
N GLN A 5 -19.47 41.54 10.45
CA GLN A 5 -18.59 41.63 9.28
C GLN A 5 -18.30 40.21 8.79
N TYR A 6 -19.00 39.78 7.75
CA TYR A 6 -18.55 38.67 6.92
C TYR A 6 -17.25 39.12 6.25
N ALA A 7 -16.11 38.62 6.73
CA ALA A 7 -14.85 38.70 6.01
C ALA A 7 -15.02 37.96 4.68
N SER A 8 -15.35 38.73 3.64
CA SER A 8 -15.30 38.35 2.24
C SER A 8 -13.85 38.04 1.90
N GLY A 9 -13.46 36.76 2.00
CA GLY A 9 -12.08 36.37 1.74
C GLY A 9 -11.84 34.91 1.41
N ASP A 10 -12.71 33.96 1.77
CA ASP A 10 -12.49 32.55 1.38
C ASP A 10 -12.99 32.36 -0.06
N THR A 11 -12.06 32.34 -1.02
CA THR A 11 -12.39 31.94 -2.39
C THR A 11 -12.85 30.48 -2.40
N SER A 12 -13.75 30.10 -3.31
CA SER A 12 -14.17 28.69 -3.46
C SER A 12 -12.98 27.72 -3.59
N ASN A 13 -11.84 28.20 -4.08
CA ASN A 13 -10.59 27.44 -4.14
C ASN A 13 -9.99 27.19 -2.74
N GLU A 14 -10.01 28.13 -1.80
CA GLU A 14 -9.53 27.88 -0.43
C GLU A 14 -10.42 26.90 0.32
N VAL A 15 -11.74 26.94 0.07
CA VAL A 15 -12.67 25.95 0.61
C VAL A 15 -12.42 24.57 0.00
N LEU A 16 -12.16 24.48 -1.31
CA LEU A 16 -11.73 23.26 -2.00
C LEU A 16 -10.40 22.74 -1.47
N PHE A 17 -9.38 23.59 -1.31
CA PHE A 17 -8.08 23.20 -0.74
C PHE A 17 -8.20 22.72 0.71
N ARG A 18 -9.06 23.35 1.52
CA ARG A 18 -9.31 22.88 2.90
C ARG A 18 -10.14 21.59 2.92
N LEU A 19 -11.01 21.36 1.94
CA LEU A 19 -11.75 20.10 1.78
C LEU A 19 -10.83 18.99 1.27
N GLU A 20 -9.96 19.24 0.29
CA GLU A 20 -8.94 18.30 -0.19
C GLU A 20 -7.92 17.97 0.91
N ALA A 21 -7.43 18.98 1.64
CA ALA A 21 -6.53 18.77 2.78
C ALA A 21 -7.20 18.06 3.96
N ARG A 22 -8.53 18.14 4.11
CA ARG A 22 -9.30 17.36 5.09
C ARG A 22 -9.75 15.99 4.57
N HIS A 23 -9.78 15.79 3.25
CA HIS A 23 -10.02 14.50 2.59
C HIS A 23 -8.74 13.67 2.42
N LEU A 24 -7.57 14.29 2.47
CA LEU A 24 -6.30 13.67 2.87
C LEU A 24 -6.33 13.35 4.37
N THR A 25 -7.35 12.61 4.80
CA THR A 25 -7.14 11.69 5.91
C THR A 25 -6.06 10.75 5.40
N ASP A 26 -4.84 10.81 5.96
CA ASP A 26 -3.69 9.95 5.62
C ASP A 26 -4.19 8.56 5.22
N SER A 27 -4.43 8.34 3.92
CA SER A 27 -4.91 7.05 3.48
C SER A 27 -3.71 6.16 3.68
N MET A 28 -3.83 5.23 4.62
CA MET A 28 -2.77 4.26 4.87
C MET A 28 -2.67 3.39 3.62
N ASN A 29 -1.84 3.81 2.67
CA ASN A 29 -1.83 3.23 1.34
C ASN A 29 -1.16 1.84 1.33
N TYR A 30 -0.43 1.49 2.39
CA TYR A 30 0.32 0.24 2.51
C TYR A 30 -0.01 -0.51 3.79
N ARG A 31 -0.16 -1.83 3.65
CA ARG A 31 -0.25 -2.80 4.75
C ARG A 31 1.10 -3.48 4.95
N ILE A 32 1.49 -3.68 6.20
CA ILE A 32 2.74 -4.34 6.58
C ILE A 32 2.43 -5.81 6.86
N ILE A 33 3.01 -6.68 6.05
CA ILE A 33 2.85 -8.13 6.13
C ILE A 33 4.14 -8.72 6.69
N ALA A 34 4.04 -9.45 7.79
CA ALA A 34 5.14 -10.25 8.31
C ALA A 34 5.17 -11.61 7.62
N GLN A 35 6.37 -12.08 7.31
CA GLN A 35 6.61 -13.44 6.83
C GLN A 35 7.69 -14.10 7.69
N SER A 36 7.35 -15.27 8.20
CA SER A 36 8.23 -16.18 8.92
C SER A 36 9.22 -16.88 7.99
N GLU A 37 10.23 -17.53 8.57
CA GLU A 37 11.25 -18.25 7.80
C GLU A 37 10.65 -19.37 6.93
N SER A 38 9.68 -20.12 7.44
CA SER A 38 9.00 -21.17 6.69
C SER A 38 8.23 -20.60 5.49
N GLU A 39 7.55 -19.46 5.67
CA GLU A 39 6.84 -18.79 4.59
C GLU A 39 7.78 -18.25 3.51
N VAL A 40 8.94 -17.71 3.89
CA VAL A 40 9.93 -17.20 2.93
C VAL A 40 10.59 -18.31 2.12
N ARG A 41 10.75 -19.50 2.70
CA ARG A 41 11.28 -20.68 1.99
C ARG A 41 10.33 -21.21 0.91
N ASP A 42 9.03 -20.96 1.03
CA ASP A 42 8.08 -21.24 -0.04
C ASP A 42 8.16 -20.16 -1.13
N ILE A 43 8.63 -20.57 -2.31
CA ILE A 43 8.77 -19.70 -3.48
C ILE A 43 7.42 -19.11 -3.93
N GLN A 44 6.30 -19.77 -3.64
CA GLN A 44 4.97 -19.24 -3.95
C GLN A 44 4.63 -18.01 -3.11
N ASN A 45 5.37 -17.71 -2.04
CA ASN A 45 5.23 -16.50 -1.25
C ASN A 45 6.18 -15.38 -1.69
N ALA A 46 6.90 -15.54 -2.81
CA ALA A 46 7.63 -14.46 -3.45
C ALA A 46 6.72 -13.73 -4.45
N PRO A 47 6.39 -12.44 -4.23
CA PRO A 47 5.42 -11.73 -5.07
C PRO A 47 5.79 -11.65 -6.55
N ALA A 48 7.08 -11.48 -6.87
CA ALA A 48 7.55 -11.45 -8.25
C ALA A 48 7.30 -12.75 -9.04
N ILE A 49 7.09 -13.87 -8.35
CA ILE A 49 6.88 -15.19 -8.96
C ILE A 49 5.38 -15.51 -8.99
N SER A 50 4.74 -15.54 -7.83
CA SER A 50 3.36 -16.01 -7.75
C SER A 50 2.35 -14.97 -8.22
N MET A 51 2.57 -13.69 -7.93
CA MET A 51 1.63 -12.64 -8.35
C MET A 51 1.72 -12.34 -9.84
N SER A 52 2.92 -12.36 -10.42
CA SER A 52 3.10 -12.21 -11.86
C SER A 52 2.37 -13.32 -12.62
N TYR A 53 2.58 -14.56 -12.22
CA TYR A 53 1.90 -15.72 -12.80
C TYR A 53 0.38 -15.61 -12.67
N PHE A 54 -0.12 -15.34 -11.47
CA PHE A 54 -1.56 -15.20 -11.22
C PHE A 54 -2.20 -14.13 -12.12
N LEU A 55 -1.61 -12.94 -12.19
CA LEU A 55 -2.16 -11.83 -12.98
C LEU A 55 -2.13 -12.08 -14.48
N THR A 56 -1.15 -12.84 -14.97
CA THR A 56 -1.07 -13.24 -16.38
C THR A 56 -2.13 -14.30 -16.69
N GLU A 57 -2.22 -15.37 -15.89
CA GLU A 57 -3.16 -16.48 -16.10
C GLU A 57 -4.63 -16.05 -15.94
N SER A 58 -4.90 -15.08 -15.04
CA SER A 58 -6.26 -14.57 -14.82
C SER A 58 -6.64 -13.42 -15.75
N ASP A 59 -5.81 -13.07 -16.74
CA ASP A 59 -5.97 -11.90 -17.64
C ASP A 59 -6.19 -10.56 -16.90
N GLN A 60 -5.60 -10.41 -15.71
CA GLN A 60 -5.68 -9.20 -14.88
C GLN A 60 -4.42 -8.33 -14.99
N THR A 61 -3.72 -8.41 -16.11
CA THR A 61 -2.45 -7.70 -16.35
C THR A 61 -2.52 -6.17 -16.17
N LYS A 62 -3.72 -5.57 -16.29
CA LYS A 62 -3.95 -4.14 -15.98
C LYS A 62 -3.57 -3.79 -14.53
N LEU A 63 -3.74 -4.72 -13.58
CA LEU A 63 -3.39 -4.50 -12.18
C LEU A 63 -1.88 -4.33 -11.96
N LEU A 64 -1.03 -4.80 -12.87
CA LEU A 64 0.43 -4.60 -12.80
C LEU A 64 0.82 -3.12 -12.75
N ARG A 65 -0.04 -2.23 -13.29
CA ARG A 65 0.17 -0.77 -13.26
C ARG A 65 -0.31 -0.11 -11.97
N THR A 66 -0.85 -0.89 -11.04
CA THR A 66 -1.44 -0.39 -9.79
C THR A 66 -0.84 -1.08 -8.57
N VAL A 67 -0.32 -2.30 -8.73
CA VAL A 67 0.33 -3.05 -7.67
C VAL A 67 1.66 -2.40 -7.33
N SER A 68 1.90 -2.25 -6.04
CA SER A 68 3.21 -1.88 -5.51
C SER A 68 3.50 -2.68 -4.25
N ILE A 69 4.60 -3.42 -4.28
CA ILE A 69 5.07 -4.24 -3.16
C ILE A 69 6.53 -3.92 -2.89
N TYR A 70 6.81 -3.48 -1.67
CA TYR A 70 8.17 -3.31 -1.18
C TYR A 70 8.52 -4.41 -0.20
N SER A 71 9.79 -4.80 -0.15
CA SER A 71 10.32 -5.79 0.77
C SER A 71 11.41 -5.17 1.63
N GLN A 72 11.45 -5.58 2.89
CA GLN A 72 12.52 -5.28 3.82
C GLN A 72 12.86 -6.54 4.61
N ARG A 73 14.14 -6.70 4.97
CA ARG A 73 14.55 -7.74 5.91
C ARG A 73 14.03 -7.37 7.30
N GLY A 74 13.39 -8.32 7.98
CA GLY A 74 13.05 -8.17 9.39
C GLY A 74 14.07 -8.87 10.30
N GLU A 75 13.83 -8.78 11.60
CA GLU A 75 14.85 -9.03 12.62
C GLU A 75 14.68 -10.36 13.36
N THR A 76 13.49 -10.97 13.30
CA THR A 76 13.14 -12.18 14.05
C THR A 76 12.78 -13.34 13.12
N SER A 77 12.82 -14.59 13.63
CA SER A 77 12.44 -15.79 12.87
C SER A 77 11.00 -15.76 12.36
N ASP A 78 10.11 -15.12 13.12
CA ASP A 78 8.68 -15.04 12.81
C ASP A 78 8.36 -13.86 11.88
N GLN A 79 9.34 -12.98 11.64
CA GLN A 79 9.24 -11.81 10.78
C GLN A 79 10.54 -11.61 9.99
N VAL A 80 11.10 -12.66 9.38
CA VAL A 80 12.38 -12.56 8.65
C VAL A 80 12.27 -11.65 7.42
N ARG A 81 11.06 -11.49 6.87
CA ARG A 81 10.75 -10.59 5.76
C ARG A 81 9.49 -9.80 6.05
N LEU A 82 9.56 -8.50 5.82
CA LEU A 82 8.42 -7.60 5.83
C LEU A 82 8.07 -7.23 4.40
N LEU A 83 6.78 -7.36 4.04
CA LEU A 83 6.26 -6.85 2.77
C LEU A 83 5.33 -5.67 3.04
N TYR A 84 5.57 -4.56 2.34
CA TYR A 84 4.69 -3.41 2.33
C TYR A 84 3.88 -3.47 1.04
N MET A 85 2.60 -3.82 1.16
CA MET A 85 1.71 -4.01 0.03
C MET A 85 0.71 -2.88 -0.03
N ASN A 86 0.59 -2.24 -1.18
CA ASN A 86 -0.53 -1.33 -1.37
C ASN A 86 -1.87 -2.07 -1.43
N ASP A 87 -2.99 -1.35 -1.38
CA ASP A 87 -4.32 -1.99 -1.33
C ASP A 87 -4.61 -2.90 -2.54
N ALA A 88 -4.14 -2.53 -3.73
CA ALA A 88 -4.23 -3.37 -4.93
C ALA A 88 -3.44 -4.67 -4.75
N ALA A 89 -2.16 -4.58 -4.33
CA ALA A 89 -1.32 -5.73 -4.07
C ALA A 89 -1.91 -6.67 -3.01
N PHE A 90 -2.41 -6.11 -1.91
CA PHE A 90 -3.01 -6.89 -0.83
C PHE A 90 -4.29 -7.60 -1.27
N SER A 91 -5.11 -6.95 -2.11
CA SER A 91 -6.32 -7.55 -2.65
C SER A 91 -6.01 -8.73 -3.58
N VAL A 92 -5.00 -8.60 -4.43
CA VAL A 92 -4.52 -9.71 -5.28
C VAL A 92 -3.97 -10.85 -4.42
N TRP A 93 -3.17 -10.55 -3.38
CA TRP A 93 -2.62 -11.57 -2.48
C TRP A 93 -3.72 -12.43 -1.84
N LYS A 94 -4.81 -11.80 -1.39
CA LYS A 94 -5.98 -12.51 -0.86
C LYS A 94 -6.72 -13.30 -1.94
N ALA A 95 -6.88 -12.74 -3.14
CA ALA A 95 -7.54 -13.44 -4.26
C ALA A 95 -6.77 -14.70 -4.68
N MET A 96 -5.45 -14.73 -4.49
CA MET A 96 -4.61 -15.92 -4.66
C MET A 96 -4.79 -16.98 -3.56
N GLY A 97 -5.69 -16.75 -2.58
CA GLY A 97 -5.93 -17.66 -1.46
C GLY A 97 -4.85 -17.60 -0.37
N LYS A 98 -4.04 -16.54 -0.33
CA LYS A 98 -3.01 -16.37 0.71
C LYS A 98 -3.59 -15.62 1.90
N GLU A 99 -3.25 -16.09 3.11
CA GLU A 99 -3.68 -15.51 4.38
C GLU A 99 -2.49 -14.85 5.09
N PRO A 100 -2.18 -13.58 4.78
CA PRO A 100 -0.99 -12.92 5.31
C PRO A 100 -1.18 -12.46 6.76
N THR A 101 -0.12 -12.55 7.56
CA THR A 101 -0.09 -11.93 8.90
C THR A 101 0.14 -10.42 8.78
N VAL A 102 -0.94 -9.64 8.93
CA VAL A 102 -0.88 -8.17 8.91
C VAL A 102 -0.46 -7.67 10.29
N ILE A 103 0.65 -6.93 10.36
CA ILE A 103 1.19 -6.39 11.62
C ILE A 103 1.08 -4.88 11.74
N GLY A 104 0.59 -4.20 10.70
CA GLY A 104 0.40 -2.76 10.72
C GLY A 104 0.03 -2.18 9.36
N SER A 105 -0.05 -0.85 9.31
CA SER A 105 -0.32 -0.08 8.10
C SER A 105 0.41 1.26 8.13
N GLN A 106 0.76 1.79 6.96
CA GLN A 106 1.45 3.07 6.82
C GLN A 106 1.10 3.74 5.48
N HIS A 107 1.30 5.05 5.42
CA HIS A 107 0.96 5.85 4.25
C HIS A 107 1.92 5.65 3.06
N ARG A 108 3.21 5.45 3.31
CA ARG A 108 4.25 5.22 2.29
C ARG A 108 5.20 4.12 2.74
N PRO A 109 5.85 3.36 1.84
CA PRO A 109 6.88 2.40 2.22
C PRO A 109 8.10 3.09 2.88
N PRO A 110 8.84 2.39 3.76
CA PRO A 110 10.06 2.96 4.34
C PRO A 110 11.11 3.18 3.25
N SER A 111 11.96 4.19 3.41
CA SER A 111 13.05 4.47 2.46
C SER A 111 14.08 3.33 2.37
N THR A 112 14.15 2.48 3.40
CA THR A 112 15.03 1.30 3.48
C THR A 112 14.43 0.07 2.79
N ALA A 113 13.17 0.09 2.39
CA ALA A 113 12.52 -1.02 1.73
C ALA A 113 12.78 -0.96 0.21
N MET A 114 12.98 -2.11 -0.42
CA MET A 114 13.26 -2.23 -1.85
C MET A 114 12.00 -2.65 -2.60
N LEU A 115 11.78 -2.11 -3.80
CA LEU A 115 10.68 -2.56 -4.66
C LEU A 115 10.87 -4.04 -5.00
N ALA A 116 9.91 -4.86 -4.60
CA ALA A 116 9.90 -6.30 -4.84
C ALA A 116 9.05 -6.66 -6.06
N PHE A 117 7.95 -5.93 -6.30
CA PHE A 117 7.06 -6.17 -7.44
C PHE A 117 6.18 -4.95 -7.76
N GLY A 118 5.85 -4.78 -9.04
CA GLY A 118 4.93 -3.74 -9.52
C GLY A 118 5.61 -2.43 -9.86
N ILE A 119 4.90 -1.32 -9.67
CA ILE A 119 5.42 0.04 -9.93
C ILE A 119 5.88 0.70 -8.63
N PRO A 120 6.88 1.60 -8.68
CA PRO A 120 7.27 2.39 -7.51
C PRO A 120 6.10 3.24 -6.99
N PHE A 121 6.11 3.50 -5.68
CA PHE A 121 5.26 4.51 -5.05
C PHE A 121 5.44 5.88 -5.75
N SER A 122 4.32 6.52 -6.05
CA SER A 122 4.26 7.87 -6.62
C SER A 122 3.10 8.62 -6.00
N GLU A 123 3.39 9.72 -5.31
CA GLU A 123 2.45 10.77 -4.85
C GLU A 123 3.13 12.12 -5.03
#